data_AF-A0A7S3SZC3-F1
#
_entry.id   AF-A0A7S3SZC3-F1
#
_cell.length_a   1.000
_cell.length_b   1.000
_cell.length_c   1.000
_cell.angle_alpha   90.00
_cell.angle_beta   90.00
_cell.angle_gamma   90.00
#
_symmetry.space_group_name_H-M   'P 1'
#
loop_
_entity.id
_entity.type
_entity.pdbx_description
1 polymer ?
#
loop_
_entity_poly.entity_id
_entity_poly.type
_entity_poly.pdbx_seq_one_letter_code
_entity_poly.pdbx_strand_id
1 'polypeptide(L)'
;RRRGRAATNRSALAPMPSSSYRIAAPAVAAPKSAPPSAGLSTLDTAFRLWCLHEALKLLHEPTWSPWVLTCGVAVAAAAVAPRQPLVALALTLRLCDTAMLMPFCWDSFYWCFQIDGGLLLLLLLCAASADRDAVARSWAEICRLQLSLFYASAAWWKLNTSFLDPRTSCAPMFFLTLLPTLGYTPSPAVALGVRNLAPAATIGGEACIGLLLAAASNRLRRLGVCLALLLHLGISLTPSPNNATPFSLAMAARLLVTQAPALTALLRHAAERRRTALLAAAAAAAATGIQCARALSFDSRGGRLGQGVADWWVAAFGALATLGVRAIALAEAGGGGGGGGG
;
A
#
# COMPACT_ATOMS: atom_id res chain seq x y z
N ARG A 1 -62.45 -25.90 -57.45
CA ARG A 1 -63.00 -26.10 -56.09
C ARG A 1 -61.82 -26.39 -55.13
N ARG A 2 -61.64 -25.57 -54.07
CA ARG A 2 -61.12 -25.88 -52.69
C ARG A 2 -60.17 -27.09 -52.56
N ARG A 3 -58.95 -27.08 -52.01
CA ARG A 3 -58.28 -26.52 -50.79
C ARG A 3 -56.79 -26.96 -50.94
N GLY A 4 -55.74 -26.45 -50.30
CA GLY A 4 -55.59 -25.48 -49.22
C GLY A 4 -54.11 -25.02 -49.17
N ARG A 5 -53.90 -23.76 -48.79
CA ARG A 5 -52.58 -23.14 -48.62
C ARG A 5 -52.05 -23.46 -47.22
N ALA A 6 -50.84 -24.01 -47.14
CA ALA A 6 -50.02 -23.97 -45.93
C ALA A 6 -49.28 -22.61 -45.92
N ALA A 7 -49.58 -21.78 -44.92
CA ALA A 7 -48.87 -20.55 -44.65
C ALA A 7 -47.70 -20.84 -43.70
N THR A 8 -46.47 -20.78 -44.20
CA THR A 8 -45.27 -20.78 -43.37
C THR A 8 -44.98 -19.35 -42.90
N ASN A 9 -45.09 -19.17 -41.60
CA ASN A 9 -44.93 -17.91 -40.90
C ASN A 9 -43.41 -17.61 -40.74
N ARG A 10 -42.79 -16.95 -41.72
CA ARG A 10 -41.43 -16.40 -41.56
C ARG A 10 -41.54 -15.02 -40.92
N SER A 11 -41.49 -15.02 -39.59
CA SER A 11 -41.19 -13.85 -38.77
C SER A 11 -39.85 -13.25 -39.20
N ALA A 12 -39.87 -12.08 -39.81
CA ALA A 12 -38.69 -11.25 -40.03
C ALA A 12 -38.19 -10.75 -38.67
N LEU A 13 -37.13 -11.38 -38.14
CA LEU A 13 -36.33 -10.80 -37.07
C LEU A 13 -35.60 -9.58 -37.63
N ALA A 14 -36.11 -8.39 -37.29
CA ALA A 14 -35.38 -7.15 -37.51
C ALA A 14 -34.07 -7.20 -36.71
N PRO A 15 -32.93 -6.80 -37.30
CA PRO A 15 -31.68 -6.71 -36.56
C PRO A 15 -31.83 -5.67 -35.43
N MET A 16 -31.61 -6.11 -34.20
CA MET A 16 -31.49 -5.22 -33.04
C MET A 16 -30.36 -4.21 -33.30
N PRO A 17 -30.60 -2.90 -33.09
CA PRO A 17 -29.52 -1.92 -33.18
C PRO A 17 -28.47 -2.26 -32.11
N SER A 18 -27.23 -2.47 -32.56
CA SER A 18 -26.07 -2.58 -31.69
C SER A 18 -25.88 -1.27 -30.94
N SER A 19 -26.49 -1.17 -29.77
CA SER A 19 -26.23 -0.12 -28.79
C SER A 19 -24.77 -0.23 -28.36
N SER A 20 -23.94 0.48 -29.09
CA SER A 20 -22.55 0.71 -28.74
C SER A 20 -22.56 1.56 -27.48
N TYR A 21 -22.47 0.93 -26.31
CA TYR A 21 -22.08 1.62 -25.08
C TYR A 21 -20.65 2.15 -25.27
N ARG A 22 -20.51 3.27 -25.99
CA ARG A 22 -19.33 4.11 -25.89
C ARG A 22 -19.41 4.73 -24.51
N ILE A 23 -18.60 4.23 -23.58
CA ILE A 23 -18.19 5.01 -22.42
C ILE A 23 -17.54 6.26 -23.00
N ALA A 24 -18.27 7.36 -23.03
CA ALA A 24 -17.74 8.64 -23.45
C ALA A 24 -16.63 8.98 -22.45
N ALA A 25 -15.37 8.84 -22.89
CA ALA A 25 -14.28 9.47 -22.18
C ALA A 25 -14.63 10.96 -22.10
N PRO A 26 -14.63 11.57 -20.90
CA PRO A 26 -14.92 12.99 -20.79
C PRO A 26 -13.93 13.73 -21.68
N ALA A 27 -14.46 14.52 -22.62
CA ALA A 27 -13.66 15.42 -23.43
C ALA A 27 -13.04 16.47 -22.49
N VAL A 28 -11.86 16.16 -21.96
CA VAL A 28 -11.05 17.12 -21.20
C VAL A 28 -10.48 18.07 -22.23
N ALA A 29 -11.16 19.21 -22.42
CA ALA A 29 -10.57 20.33 -23.14
C ALA A 29 -9.21 20.63 -22.51
N ALA A 30 -8.15 20.56 -23.30
CA ALA A 30 -6.79 20.84 -22.83
C ALA A 30 -6.75 22.30 -22.34
N PRO A 31 -6.59 22.56 -21.02
CA PRO A 31 -6.42 23.93 -20.56
C PRO A 31 -5.12 24.48 -21.14
N LYS A 32 -5.14 25.75 -21.57
CA LYS A 32 -3.91 26.47 -21.95
C LYS A 32 -2.90 26.31 -20.81
N SER A 33 -1.82 25.60 -21.08
CA SER A 33 -0.82 25.24 -20.08
C SER A 33 -0.18 26.51 -19.53
N ALA A 34 -0.46 26.81 -18.26
CA ALA A 34 0.46 27.61 -17.47
C ALA A 34 1.83 26.91 -17.47
N PRO A 35 2.95 27.66 -17.56
CA PRO A 35 4.27 27.05 -17.50
C PRO A 35 4.37 26.21 -16.22
N PRO A 36 4.96 24.99 -16.27
CA PRO A 36 5.09 24.15 -15.10
C PRO A 36 5.88 24.91 -14.05
N SER A 37 5.23 25.27 -12.94
CA SER A 37 5.94 25.76 -11.76
C SER A 37 7.01 24.71 -11.41
N ALA A 38 8.27 25.12 -11.23
CA ALA A 38 9.43 24.25 -10.97
C ALA A 38 9.37 23.48 -9.62
N GLY A 39 8.18 23.27 -9.06
CA GLY A 39 7.94 22.56 -7.81
C GLY A 39 7.67 21.08 -7.99
N LEU A 40 7.97 20.30 -6.96
CA LEU A 40 7.70 18.86 -6.86
C LEU A 40 6.22 18.56 -7.11
N SER A 41 5.86 17.75 -8.12
CA SER A 41 4.46 17.36 -8.36
C SER A 41 3.99 16.22 -7.46
N THR A 42 2.67 16.04 -7.36
CA THR A 42 2.07 14.93 -6.60
C THR A 42 2.47 13.58 -7.20
N LEU A 43 2.45 13.50 -8.52
CA LEU A 43 2.81 12.30 -9.27
C LEU A 43 4.28 11.91 -9.02
N ASP A 44 5.19 12.89 -9.04
CA ASP A 44 6.61 12.64 -8.79
C ASP A 44 6.85 12.12 -7.37
N THR A 45 6.10 12.65 -6.40
CA THR A 45 6.17 12.18 -5.01
C THR A 45 5.72 10.72 -4.91
N ALA A 46 4.60 10.37 -5.54
CA ALA A 46 4.08 9.02 -5.56
C ALA A 46 5.03 8.03 -6.26
N PHE A 47 5.62 8.42 -7.40
CA PHE A 47 6.64 7.61 -8.08
C PHE A 47 7.88 7.39 -7.23
N ARG A 48 8.39 8.43 -6.57
CA ARG A 48 9.57 8.32 -5.72
C ARG A 48 9.32 7.41 -4.51
N LEU A 49 8.11 7.43 -3.93
CA LEU A 49 7.72 6.50 -2.87
C LEU A 49 7.71 5.05 -3.35
N TRP A 50 7.13 4.79 -4.52
CA TRP A 50 7.15 3.46 -5.12
C TRP A 50 8.58 2.99 -5.43
N CYS A 51 9.39 3.86 -6.04
CA CYS A 51 10.79 3.54 -6.36
C CYS A 51 11.62 3.27 -5.10
N LEU A 52 11.42 4.06 -4.03
CA LEU A 52 12.11 3.84 -2.75
C LEU A 52 11.81 2.44 -2.20
N HIS A 53 10.54 2.06 -2.20
CA HIS A 53 10.13 0.74 -1.74
C HIS A 53 10.71 -0.40 -2.61
N GLU A 54 10.68 -0.27 -3.93
CA GLU A 54 11.26 -1.30 -4.82
C GLU A 54 12.79 -1.35 -4.74
N ALA A 55 13.46 -0.21 -4.55
CA ALA A 55 14.90 -0.18 -4.31
C ALA A 55 15.26 -0.90 -3.00
N LEU A 56 14.49 -0.68 -1.94
CA LEU A 56 14.66 -1.39 -0.67
C LEU A 56 14.49 -2.91 -0.87
N LYS A 57 13.47 -3.36 -1.58
CA LYS A 57 13.33 -4.79 -1.95
C LYS A 57 14.56 -5.37 -2.64
N LEU A 58 15.04 -4.70 -3.69
CA LEU A 58 16.17 -5.19 -4.48
C LEU A 58 17.48 -5.23 -3.68
N LEU A 59 17.68 -4.31 -2.74
CA LEU A 59 18.86 -4.34 -1.84
C LEU A 59 18.89 -5.55 -0.91
N HIS A 60 17.74 -6.19 -0.68
CA HIS A 60 17.63 -7.36 0.19
C HIS A 60 17.72 -8.69 -0.56
N GLU A 61 17.68 -8.67 -1.89
CA GLU A 61 17.81 -9.90 -2.66
C GLU A 61 19.18 -10.51 -2.38
N PRO A 62 19.24 -11.77 -1.91
CA PRO A 62 20.50 -12.43 -1.54
C PRO A 62 21.38 -12.68 -2.76
N THR A 63 20.82 -12.59 -3.97
CA THR A 63 21.52 -12.87 -5.22
C THR A 63 21.34 -11.72 -6.20
N TRP A 64 22.46 -11.14 -6.62
CA TRP A 64 22.53 -10.06 -7.60
C TRP A 64 22.66 -10.63 -9.01
N SER A 65 21.58 -11.25 -9.50
CA SER A 65 21.53 -11.72 -10.88
C SER A 65 21.53 -10.53 -11.86
N PRO A 66 21.91 -10.74 -13.14
CA PRO A 66 21.79 -9.69 -14.16
C PRO A 66 20.38 -9.10 -14.26
N TRP A 67 19.35 -9.91 -13.99
CA TRP A 67 17.96 -9.47 -13.96
C TRP A 67 17.67 -8.52 -12.79
N VAL A 68 18.10 -8.87 -11.56
CA VAL A 68 17.96 -8.02 -10.36
C VAL A 68 18.69 -6.69 -10.55
N LEU A 69 19.90 -6.71 -11.13
CA LEU A 69 20.64 -5.50 -11.48
C LEU A 69 19.91 -4.63 -12.49
N THR A 70 19.33 -5.24 -13.53
CA THR A 70 18.54 -4.52 -14.55
C THR A 70 17.32 -3.83 -13.92
N CYS A 71 16.59 -4.54 -13.06
CA CYS A 71 15.50 -3.96 -12.26
C CYS A 71 15.99 -2.80 -11.39
N GLY A 72 17.13 -2.97 -10.70
CA GLY A 72 17.71 -1.97 -9.80
C GLY A 72 18.11 -0.70 -10.52
N VAL A 73 18.76 -0.82 -11.68
CA VAL A 73 19.14 0.33 -12.52
C VAL A 73 17.89 1.08 -13.00
N ALA A 74 16.86 0.37 -13.47
CA ALA A 74 15.62 1.00 -13.92
C ALA A 74 14.90 1.74 -12.78
N VAL A 75 14.79 1.13 -11.59
CA VAL A 75 14.20 1.74 -10.40
C VAL A 75 15.00 2.96 -9.94
N ALA A 76 16.34 2.87 -9.89
CA ALA A 76 17.20 3.98 -9.52
C ALA A 76 17.09 5.15 -10.52
N ALA A 77 17.09 4.86 -11.82
CA ALA A 77 16.91 5.87 -12.86
C ALA A 77 15.55 6.58 -12.73
N ALA A 78 14.47 5.81 -12.49
CA ALA A 78 13.14 6.35 -12.25
C ALA A 78 13.05 7.17 -10.95
N ALA A 79 13.77 6.77 -9.90
CA ALA A 79 13.84 7.51 -8.64
C ALA A 79 14.54 8.87 -8.82
N VAL A 80 15.65 8.93 -9.55
CA VAL A 80 16.40 10.17 -9.80
C VAL A 80 15.59 11.09 -10.72
N ALA A 81 15.15 10.55 -11.85
CA ALA A 81 14.40 11.25 -12.88
C ALA A 81 13.04 10.56 -13.10
N PRO A 82 11.97 10.95 -12.39
CA PRO A 82 10.63 10.35 -12.46
C PRO A 82 9.89 10.72 -13.76
N ARG A 83 10.54 10.48 -14.89
CA ARG A 83 9.98 10.58 -16.23
C ARG A 83 9.11 9.37 -16.46
N GLN A 84 7.91 9.61 -16.98
CA GLN A 84 6.91 8.59 -17.25
C GLN A 84 7.43 7.35 -17.99
N PRO A 85 8.24 7.45 -19.08
CA PRO A 85 8.77 6.26 -19.74
C PRO A 85 9.74 5.46 -18.86
N LEU A 86 10.55 6.12 -18.02
CA LEU A 86 11.47 5.44 -17.11
C LEU A 86 10.69 4.73 -15.99
N VAL A 87 9.67 5.37 -15.44
CA VAL A 87 8.78 4.78 -14.44
C VAL A 87 8.01 3.60 -15.02
N ALA A 88 7.47 3.73 -16.24
CA ALA A 88 6.77 2.65 -16.93
C ALA A 88 7.69 1.45 -17.22
N LEU A 89 8.94 1.69 -17.63
CA LEU A 89 9.94 0.64 -17.79
C LEU A 89 10.24 -0.05 -16.47
N ALA A 90 10.50 0.70 -15.40
CA ALA A 90 10.75 0.14 -14.07
C ALA A 90 9.56 -0.70 -13.58
N LEU A 91 8.32 -0.19 -13.72
CA LEU A 91 7.10 -0.93 -13.38
C LEU A 91 6.98 -2.22 -14.17
N THR A 92 7.20 -2.17 -15.49
CA THR A 92 7.13 -3.34 -16.36
C THR A 92 8.09 -4.42 -15.89
N LEU A 93 9.35 -4.06 -15.63
CA LEU A 93 10.36 -5.01 -15.15
C LEU A 93 9.99 -5.62 -13.79
N ARG A 94 9.51 -4.80 -12.83
CA ARG A 94 9.08 -5.29 -11.50
C ARG A 94 7.82 -6.15 -11.56
N LEU A 95 6.89 -5.86 -12.47
CA LEU A 95 5.71 -6.69 -12.72
C LEU A 95 6.10 -8.03 -13.34
N CYS A 96 7.01 -8.04 -14.32
CA CYS A 96 7.57 -9.29 -14.87
C CYS A 96 8.24 -10.13 -13.79
N ASP A 97 9.05 -9.49 -12.93
CA ASP A 97 9.70 -10.16 -11.80
C ASP A 97 8.69 -10.81 -10.85
N THR A 98 7.64 -10.07 -10.48
CA THR A 98 6.58 -10.60 -9.62
C THR A 98 5.78 -11.71 -10.31
N ALA A 99 5.53 -11.60 -11.62
CA ALA A 99 4.81 -12.60 -12.40
C ALA A 99 5.59 -13.93 -12.50
N MET A 100 6.93 -13.87 -12.55
CA MET A 100 7.78 -15.07 -12.54
C MET A 100 7.68 -15.88 -11.23
N LEU A 101 7.25 -15.24 -10.14
CA LEU A 101 7.03 -15.92 -8.85
C LEU A 101 5.63 -16.54 -8.75
N MET A 102 4.70 -16.20 -9.64
CA MET A 102 3.34 -16.74 -9.61
C MET A 102 3.30 -18.17 -10.20
N PRO A 103 2.52 -19.10 -9.63
CA PRO A 103 1.56 -18.92 -8.53
C PRO A 103 2.15 -19.13 -7.12
N PHE A 104 3.47 -19.25 -6.98
CA PHE A 104 4.15 -19.59 -5.74
C PHE A 104 4.47 -18.37 -4.88
N CYS A 105 3.53 -17.43 -4.76
CA CYS A 105 3.67 -16.22 -3.95
C CYS A 105 2.47 -16.03 -3.02
N TRP A 106 2.64 -15.24 -1.97
CA TRP A 106 1.54 -14.90 -1.06
C TRP A 106 0.49 -14.04 -1.74
N ASP A 107 -0.75 -14.10 -1.27
CA ASP A 107 -1.88 -13.32 -1.81
C ASP A 107 -1.56 -11.82 -1.91
N SER A 108 -0.81 -11.28 -0.94
CA SER A 108 -0.39 -9.88 -0.93
C SER A 108 0.45 -9.46 -2.14
N PHE A 109 1.18 -10.39 -2.78
CA PHE A 109 1.90 -10.13 -4.02
C PHE A 109 0.95 -9.94 -5.20
N TYR A 110 -0.15 -10.71 -5.27
CA TYR A 110 -1.18 -10.51 -6.28
C TYR A 110 -1.84 -9.14 -6.15
N TRP A 111 -2.15 -8.71 -4.93
CA TRP A 111 -2.70 -7.36 -4.69
C TRP A 111 -1.71 -6.26 -5.07
N CYS A 112 -0.42 -6.40 -4.72
CA CYS A 112 0.62 -5.46 -5.14
C CYS A 112 0.76 -5.41 -6.67
N PHE A 113 0.74 -6.57 -7.33
CA PHE A 113 0.82 -6.71 -8.77
C PHE A 113 -0.35 -5.98 -9.47
N GLN A 114 -1.57 -6.13 -8.96
CA GLN A 114 -2.74 -5.43 -9.51
C GLN A 114 -2.66 -3.91 -9.33
N ILE A 115 -2.21 -3.43 -8.16
CA ILE A 115 -2.05 -1.99 -7.89
C ILE A 115 -0.99 -1.37 -8.82
N ASP A 116 0.15 -2.05 -8.97
CA ASP A 116 1.26 -1.57 -9.79
C ASP A 116 0.95 -1.70 -11.28
N GLY A 117 0.25 -2.76 -11.69
CA GLY A 117 -0.28 -2.93 -13.05
C GLY A 117 -1.32 -1.86 -13.41
N GLY A 118 -2.17 -1.46 -12.45
CA GLY A 118 -3.09 -0.34 -12.61
C GLY A 118 -2.37 0.99 -12.83
N LEU A 119 -1.25 1.22 -12.14
CA LEU A 119 -0.40 2.38 -12.42
C LEU A 119 0.16 2.33 -13.84
N LEU A 120 0.77 1.20 -14.23
CA LEU A 120 1.35 1.05 -15.56
C LEU A 120 0.30 1.34 -16.64
N LEU A 121 -0.90 0.78 -16.51
CA LEU A 121 -2.01 1.04 -17.43
C LEU A 121 -2.38 2.52 -17.47
N LEU A 122 -2.50 3.20 -16.32
CA LEU A 122 -2.75 4.64 -16.27
C LEU A 122 -1.65 5.44 -17.00
N LEU A 123 -0.37 5.07 -16.84
CA LEU A 123 0.73 5.73 -17.53
C LEU A 123 0.69 5.49 -19.04
N LEU A 124 0.25 4.32 -19.50
CA LEU A 124 0.12 4.04 -20.92
C LEU A 124 -1.07 4.79 -21.53
N LEU A 125 -2.21 4.82 -20.84
CA LEU A 125 -3.43 5.50 -21.29
C LEU A 125 -3.32 7.02 -21.22
N CYS A 126 -2.61 7.55 -20.23
CA CYS A 126 -2.39 8.98 -20.03
C CYS A 126 -1.00 9.43 -20.51
N ALA A 127 -0.36 8.70 -21.43
CA ALA A 127 0.97 9.02 -21.99
C ALA A 127 1.05 10.43 -22.59
N ALA A 128 -0.06 10.92 -23.15
CA ALA A 128 -0.18 12.25 -23.74
C ALA A 128 -0.86 13.28 -22.82
N SER A 129 -1.22 12.92 -21.58
CA SER A 129 -1.91 13.85 -20.67
C SER A 129 -0.94 14.93 -20.17
N ALA A 130 -1.30 16.20 -20.38
CA ALA A 130 -0.61 17.32 -19.76
C ALA A 130 -0.89 17.42 -18.25
N ASP A 131 -2.03 16.89 -17.76
CA ASP A 131 -2.41 16.96 -16.35
C ASP A 131 -1.88 15.75 -15.56
N ARG A 132 -0.62 15.88 -15.10
CA ARG A 132 0.04 14.89 -14.23
C ARG A 132 -0.66 14.72 -12.89
N ASP A 133 -1.28 15.78 -12.36
CA ASP A 133 -1.95 15.70 -11.07
C ASP A 133 -3.28 14.94 -11.18
N ALA A 134 -3.97 14.98 -12.32
CA ALA A 134 -5.10 14.09 -12.58
C ALA A 134 -4.69 12.61 -12.57
N VAL A 135 -3.56 12.27 -13.20
CA VAL A 135 -3.02 10.89 -13.16
C VAL A 135 -2.73 10.46 -11.73
N ALA A 136 -2.09 11.33 -10.94
CA ALA A 136 -1.81 11.04 -9.53
C ALA A 136 -3.08 10.83 -8.70
N ARG A 137 -4.11 11.67 -8.89
CA ARG A 137 -5.41 11.53 -8.20
C ARG A 137 -6.10 10.22 -8.57
N SER A 138 -6.14 9.88 -9.85
CA SER A 138 -6.72 8.63 -10.34
C SER A 138 -5.99 7.41 -9.77
N TRP A 139 -4.66 7.43 -9.76
CA TRP A 139 -3.88 6.32 -9.21
C TRP A 139 -4.06 6.17 -7.69
N ALA A 140 -4.04 7.29 -6.96
CA ALA A 140 -4.29 7.30 -5.51
C ALA A 140 -5.66 6.72 -5.16
N GLU A 141 -6.69 7.02 -5.97
CA GLU A 141 -8.04 6.49 -5.81
C GLU A 141 -8.11 4.97 -6.09
N ILE A 142 -7.48 4.50 -7.18
CA ILE A 142 -7.39 3.07 -7.47
C ILE A 142 -6.67 2.34 -6.34
N CYS A 143 -5.53 2.86 -5.86
CA CYS A 143 -4.80 2.29 -4.73
C CYS A 143 -5.69 2.20 -3.48
N ARG A 144 -6.43 3.28 -3.17
CA ARG A 144 -7.32 3.33 -2.00
C ARG A 144 -8.40 2.26 -2.08
N LEU A 145 -9.08 2.15 -3.23
CA LEU A 145 -10.15 1.17 -3.42
C LEU A 145 -9.63 -0.26 -3.37
N GLN A 146 -8.48 -0.52 -3.99
CA GLN A 146 -7.81 -1.83 -3.94
C GLN A 146 -7.38 -2.21 -2.52
N LEU A 147 -6.79 -1.28 -1.77
CA LEU A 147 -6.41 -1.50 -0.37
C LEU A 147 -7.64 -1.70 0.52
N SER A 148 -8.70 -0.92 0.31
CA SER A 148 -9.97 -1.10 1.00
C SER A 148 -10.54 -2.50 0.78
N LEU A 149 -10.60 -2.94 -0.48
CA LEU A 149 -11.05 -4.28 -0.85
C LEU A 149 -10.14 -5.36 -0.28
N PHE A 150 -8.82 -5.16 -0.32
CA PHE A 150 -7.84 -6.07 0.27
C PHE A 150 -8.11 -6.32 1.75
N TYR A 151 -8.20 -5.27 2.57
CA TYR A 151 -8.43 -5.43 4.02
C TYR A 151 -9.82 -6.00 4.33
N ALA A 152 -10.85 -5.58 3.59
CA ALA A 152 -12.20 -6.14 3.74
C ALA A 152 -12.24 -7.63 3.37
N SER A 153 -11.56 -8.02 2.29
CA SER A 153 -11.47 -9.41 1.84
C SER A 153 -10.64 -10.26 2.81
N ALA A 154 -9.57 -9.70 3.38
CA ALA A 154 -8.77 -10.37 4.40
C ALA A 154 -9.59 -10.68 5.66
N ALA A 155 -10.39 -9.71 6.13
CA ALA A 155 -11.30 -9.92 7.26
C ALA A 155 -12.38 -10.97 6.93
N TRP A 156 -12.99 -10.86 5.75
CA TRP A 156 -14.01 -11.80 5.28
C TRP A 156 -13.48 -13.22 5.17
N TRP A 157 -12.30 -13.40 4.58
CA TRP A 157 -11.67 -14.72 4.45
C TRP A 157 -11.38 -15.33 5.83
N LYS A 158 -10.85 -14.53 6.78
CA LYS A 158 -10.63 -14.99 8.16
C LYS A 158 -11.93 -15.39 8.86
N LEU A 159 -13.03 -14.66 8.64
CA LEU A 159 -14.36 -15.01 9.17
C LEU A 159 -14.89 -16.34 8.61
N ASN A 160 -14.55 -16.69 7.37
CA ASN A 160 -15.06 -17.88 6.68
C ASN A 160 -14.11 -19.09 6.78
N THR A 161 -13.10 -19.02 7.65
CA THR A 161 -12.12 -20.09 7.85
C THR A 161 -12.00 -20.43 9.33
N SER A 162 -11.11 -21.36 9.68
CA SER A 162 -10.81 -21.68 11.08
C SER A 162 -10.04 -20.58 11.83
N PHE A 163 -9.92 -19.37 11.27
CA PHE A 163 -9.12 -18.30 11.88
C PHE A 163 -9.62 -17.87 13.27
N LEU A 164 -10.92 -18.02 13.57
CA LEU A 164 -11.46 -17.72 14.91
C LEU A 164 -11.06 -18.75 15.97
N ASP A 165 -10.60 -19.95 15.60
CA ASP A 165 -10.03 -20.90 16.55
C ASP A 165 -8.59 -20.45 16.88
N PRO A 166 -8.28 -20.09 18.15
CA PRO A 166 -6.96 -19.61 18.54
C PRO A 166 -5.84 -20.65 18.39
N ARG A 167 -6.16 -21.92 18.11
CA ARG A 167 -5.19 -22.98 17.83
C ARG A 167 -4.71 -22.98 16.38
N THR A 168 -5.53 -22.48 15.46
CA THR A 168 -5.23 -22.40 14.01
C THR A 168 -4.97 -20.98 13.54
N SER A 169 -5.33 -19.98 14.35
CA SER A 169 -5.02 -18.57 14.10
C SER A 169 -3.55 -18.24 14.36
N CYS A 170 -2.96 -17.41 13.51
CA CYS A 170 -1.67 -16.80 13.81
C CYS A 170 -1.78 -15.64 14.82
N ALA A 171 -2.96 -15.02 14.97
CA ALA A 171 -3.12 -13.80 15.74
C ALA A 171 -2.64 -13.91 17.21
N PRO A 172 -2.96 -14.99 17.97
CA PRO A 172 -2.45 -15.14 19.33
C PRO A 172 -0.93 -15.06 19.42
N MET A 173 -0.22 -15.71 18.49
CA MET A 173 1.24 -15.68 18.45
C MET A 173 1.77 -14.26 18.19
N PHE A 174 1.18 -13.53 17.24
CA PHE A 174 1.56 -12.13 16.98
C PHE A 174 1.38 -11.26 18.22
N PHE A 175 0.21 -11.27 18.85
CA PHE A 175 -0.05 -10.43 20.02
C PHE A 175 0.81 -10.82 21.23
N LEU A 176 0.89 -12.12 21.56
CA LEU A 176 1.62 -12.59 22.74
C LEU A 176 3.13 -12.43 22.62
N THR A 177 3.68 -12.39 21.39
CA THR A 177 5.11 -12.10 21.17
C THR A 177 5.39 -10.60 21.04
N LEU A 178 4.42 -9.81 20.53
CA LEU A 178 4.53 -8.35 20.46
C LEU A 178 4.47 -7.68 21.83
N LEU A 179 3.69 -8.20 22.78
CA LEU A 179 3.55 -7.59 24.11
C LEU A 179 4.88 -7.53 24.90
N PRO A 180 5.62 -8.65 25.11
CA PRO A 180 6.93 -8.61 25.77
C PRO A 180 7.94 -7.75 25.01
N THR A 181 7.82 -7.76 23.69
CA THR A 181 8.63 -6.96 22.79
C THR A 181 8.45 -5.45 23.00
N LEU A 182 7.28 -5.02 23.48
CA LEU A 182 6.99 -3.64 23.88
C LEU A 182 7.28 -3.40 25.38
N GLY A 183 7.95 -4.34 26.06
CA GLY A 183 8.28 -4.24 27.49
C GLY A 183 7.17 -4.69 28.44
N TYR A 184 6.13 -5.37 27.95
CA TYR A 184 5.03 -5.86 28.77
C TYR A 184 4.92 -7.38 28.78
N THR A 185 5.22 -8.00 29.93
CA THR A 185 5.03 -9.44 30.13
C THR A 185 3.62 -9.71 30.68
N PRO A 186 2.70 -10.31 29.91
CA PRO A 186 1.33 -10.54 30.38
C PRO A 186 1.28 -11.60 31.49
N SER A 187 0.43 -11.40 32.49
CA SER A 187 0.08 -12.45 33.45
C SER A 187 -0.65 -13.62 32.75
N PRO A 188 -0.69 -14.83 33.33
CA PRO A 188 -1.35 -15.97 32.70
C PRO A 188 -2.82 -15.72 32.32
N ALA A 189 -3.57 -14.99 33.15
CA ALA A 189 -4.96 -14.63 32.87
C ALA A 189 -5.08 -13.67 31.67
N VAL A 190 -4.20 -12.66 31.60
CA VAL A 190 -4.17 -11.72 30.46
C VAL A 190 -3.74 -12.46 29.18
N ALA A 191 -2.74 -13.33 29.26
CA ALA A 191 -2.28 -14.12 28.11
C ALA A 191 -3.40 -15.02 27.56
N LEU A 192 -4.20 -15.64 28.44
CA LEU A 192 -5.37 -16.43 28.03
C LEU A 192 -6.44 -15.55 27.36
N GLY A 193 -6.71 -14.36 27.90
CA GLY A 193 -7.61 -13.39 27.30
C GLY A 193 -7.15 -12.95 25.90
N VAL A 194 -5.87 -12.56 25.77
CA VAL A 194 -5.25 -12.18 24.49
C VAL A 194 -5.33 -13.33 23.50
N ARG A 195 -5.00 -14.56 23.91
CA ARG A 195 -5.11 -15.75 23.05
C ARG A 195 -6.50 -15.90 22.46
N ASN A 196 -7.54 -15.73 23.27
CA ASN A 196 -8.92 -15.96 22.82
C ASN A 196 -9.50 -14.78 22.02
N LEU A 197 -9.06 -13.55 22.30
CA LEU A 197 -9.59 -12.33 21.66
C LEU A 197 -8.81 -11.88 20.42
N ALA A 198 -7.52 -12.23 20.30
CA ALA A 198 -6.66 -11.79 19.21
C ALA A 198 -7.21 -12.11 17.81
N PRO A 199 -7.83 -13.28 17.54
CA PRO A 199 -8.45 -13.55 16.25
C PRO A 199 -9.56 -12.56 15.89
N ALA A 200 -10.50 -12.34 16.80
CA ALA A 200 -11.62 -11.42 16.61
C ALA A 200 -11.14 -9.97 16.48
N ALA A 201 -10.15 -9.57 17.28
CA ALA A 201 -9.53 -8.24 17.20
C ALA A 201 -8.85 -8.00 15.83
N THR A 202 -8.15 -9.01 15.30
CA THR A 202 -7.53 -8.94 13.97
C THR A 202 -8.58 -8.74 12.88
N ILE A 203 -9.64 -9.56 12.89
CA ILE A 203 -10.74 -9.47 11.93
C ILE A 203 -11.41 -8.10 12.00
N GLY A 204 -11.76 -7.65 13.21
CA GLY A 204 -12.40 -6.35 13.43
C GLY A 204 -11.51 -5.19 12.98
N GLY A 205 -10.21 -5.27 13.25
CA GLY A 205 -9.22 -4.28 12.82
C GLY A 205 -9.13 -4.17 11.29
N GLU A 206 -8.97 -5.30 10.60
CA GLU A 206 -8.91 -5.34 9.13
C GLU A 206 -10.22 -4.85 8.49
N ALA A 207 -11.38 -5.28 9.02
CA ALA A 207 -12.69 -4.79 8.55
C ALA A 207 -12.83 -3.27 8.74
N CYS A 208 -12.45 -2.75 9.92
CA CYS A 208 -12.44 -1.31 10.19
C CYS A 208 -11.53 -0.56 9.22
N ILE A 209 -10.32 -1.06 8.94
CA ILE A 209 -9.42 -0.44 7.95
C ILE A 209 -10.09 -0.40 6.58
N GLY A 210 -10.65 -1.53 6.12
CA GLY A 210 -11.35 -1.63 4.83
C GLY A 210 -12.47 -0.59 4.71
N LEU A 211 -13.34 -0.50 5.73
CA LEU A 211 -14.46 0.45 5.77
C LEU A 211 -14.02 1.91 5.85
N LEU A 212 -13.04 2.23 6.70
CA LEU A 212 -12.49 3.58 6.83
C LEU A 212 -11.84 4.05 5.54
N LEU A 213 -11.08 3.17 4.87
CA LEU A 213 -10.50 3.45 3.57
C LEU A 213 -11.57 3.64 2.50
N ALA A 214 -12.70 2.92 2.56
CA ALA A 214 -13.83 3.05 1.62
C ALA A 214 -14.62 4.34 1.80
N ALA A 215 -14.67 4.88 3.02
CA ALA A 215 -15.55 5.98 3.41
C ALA A 215 -15.42 7.20 2.48
N ALA A 216 -16.51 7.96 2.31
CA ALA A 216 -16.48 9.19 1.51
C ALA A 216 -15.67 10.32 2.18
N SER A 217 -15.63 10.34 3.52
CA SER A 217 -14.95 11.37 4.30
C SER A 217 -13.42 11.21 4.25
N ASN A 218 -12.72 12.28 3.86
CA ASN A 218 -11.25 12.31 3.88
C ASN A 218 -10.66 12.06 5.27
N ARG A 219 -11.33 12.54 6.32
CA ARG A 219 -10.89 12.32 7.71
C ARG A 219 -10.96 10.84 8.08
N LEU A 220 -12.05 10.16 7.71
CA LEU A 220 -12.21 8.71 7.93
C LEU A 220 -11.19 7.91 7.11
N ARG A 221 -10.94 8.28 5.86
CA ARG A 221 -9.90 7.66 5.02
C ARG A 221 -8.51 7.76 5.67
N ARG A 222 -8.16 8.95 6.18
CA ARG A 222 -6.89 9.20 6.88
C ARG A 222 -6.78 8.38 8.17
N LEU A 223 -7.87 8.27 8.94
CA LEU A 223 -7.95 7.36 10.08
C LEU A 223 -7.69 5.90 9.66
N GLY A 224 -8.27 5.46 8.54
CA GLY A 224 -8.02 4.15 7.95
C GLY A 224 -6.54 3.93 7.60
N VAL A 225 -5.88 4.92 7.00
CA VAL A 225 -4.43 4.87 6.71
C VAL A 225 -3.63 4.77 8.00
N CYS A 226 -3.90 5.61 9.00
CA CYS A 226 -3.20 5.57 10.29
C CYS A 226 -3.39 4.21 11.01
N LEU A 227 -4.61 3.67 11.00
CA LEU A 227 -4.91 2.37 11.59
C LEU A 227 -4.19 1.23 10.86
N ALA A 228 -4.14 1.27 9.53
CA ALA A 228 -3.38 0.32 8.73
C ALA A 228 -1.87 0.39 9.00
N LEU A 229 -1.31 1.60 9.08
CA LEU A 229 0.10 1.80 9.46
C LEU A 229 0.38 1.28 10.87
N LEU A 230 -0.54 1.45 11.82
CA LEU A 230 -0.41 0.91 13.18
C LEU A 230 -0.43 -0.63 13.19
N LEU A 231 -1.35 -1.24 12.45
CA LEU A 231 -1.40 -2.71 12.28
C LEU A 231 -0.07 -3.23 11.71
N HIS A 232 0.41 -2.61 10.63
CA HIS A 232 1.66 -2.99 9.99
C HIS A 232 2.90 -2.69 10.83
N LEU A 233 2.85 -1.69 11.71
CA LEU A 233 3.88 -1.47 12.72
C LEU A 233 3.94 -2.66 13.68
N GLY A 234 2.79 -3.12 14.18
CA GLY A 234 2.71 -4.29 15.05
C GLY A 234 3.28 -5.55 14.40
N ILE A 235 2.92 -5.79 13.13
CA ILE A 235 3.46 -6.92 12.33
C ILE A 235 4.98 -6.79 12.15
N SER A 236 5.47 -5.60 11.81
CA SER A 236 6.90 -5.33 11.61
C SER A 236 7.71 -5.46 12.91
N LEU A 237 7.09 -5.08 14.04
CA LEU A 237 7.68 -5.20 15.36
C LEU A 237 7.50 -6.61 15.95
N THR A 238 6.74 -7.51 15.35
CA THR A 238 6.67 -8.89 15.85
C THR A 238 8.04 -9.55 15.69
N PRO A 239 8.51 -10.40 16.63
CA PRO A 239 9.78 -11.11 16.46
C PRO A 239 9.77 -12.15 15.34
N SER A 240 10.96 -12.44 14.79
CA SER A 240 11.20 -13.60 13.91
C SER A 240 10.80 -14.91 14.60
N PRO A 241 10.25 -15.91 13.87
CA PRO A 241 10.03 -15.94 12.42
C PRO A 241 8.68 -15.33 11.99
N ASN A 242 7.92 -14.73 12.90
CA ASN A 242 6.58 -14.23 12.62
C ASN A 242 6.58 -12.79 12.07
N ASN A 243 7.72 -12.12 12.01
CA ASN A 243 7.81 -10.79 11.40
C ASN A 243 7.52 -10.87 9.89
N ALA A 244 6.57 -10.06 9.42
CA ALA A 244 6.28 -9.90 7.99
C ALA A 244 6.56 -8.46 7.54
N THR A 245 7.75 -7.96 7.86
CA THR A 245 8.16 -6.58 7.59
C THR A 245 8.17 -6.23 6.10
N PRO A 246 8.68 -7.07 5.17
CA PRO A 246 8.65 -6.75 3.73
C PRO A 246 7.23 -6.53 3.19
N PHE A 247 6.28 -7.36 3.64
CA PHE A 247 4.86 -7.17 3.34
C PHE A 247 4.34 -5.84 3.90
N SER A 248 4.70 -5.52 5.14
CA SER A 248 4.30 -4.27 5.79
C SER A 248 4.85 -3.02 5.09
N LEU A 249 6.09 -3.06 4.60
CA LEU A 249 6.65 -1.96 3.80
C LEU A 249 5.91 -1.80 2.47
N ALA A 250 5.56 -2.92 1.81
CA ALA A 250 4.80 -2.90 0.56
C ALA A 250 3.43 -2.26 0.72
N MET A 251 2.74 -2.56 1.82
CA MET A 251 1.46 -1.93 2.15
C MET A 251 1.64 -0.45 2.51
N ALA A 252 2.64 -0.10 3.33
CA ALA A 252 2.92 1.28 3.69
C ALA A 252 3.16 2.16 2.45
N ALA A 253 4.00 1.72 1.51
CA ALA A 253 4.27 2.49 0.29
C ALA A 253 2.98 2.83 -0.48
N ARG A 254 2.06 1.87 -0.63
CA ARG A 254 0.79 2.03 -1.36
C ARG A 254 -0.22 2.85 -0.56
N LEU A 255 -0.27 2.69 0.76
CA LEU A 255 -1.04 3.57 1.64
C LEU A 255 -0.59 5.03 1.52
N LEU A 256 0.72 5.28 1.46
CA LEU A 256 1.27 6.62 1.31
C LEU A 256 1.03 7.22 -0.07
N VAL A 257 0.92 6.42 -1.13
CA VAL A 257 0.46 6.89 -2.45
C VAL A 257 -0.93 7.54 -2.35
N THR A 258 -1.84 6.98 -1.53
CA THR A 258 -3.16 7.60 -1.29
C THR A 258 -3.07 8.96 -0.61
N GLN A 259 -1.95 9.25 0.07
CA GLN A 259 -1.66 10.49 0.77
C GLN A 259 -0.62 11.35 0.05
N ALA A 260 -0.32 11.05 -1.22
CA ALA A 260 0.69 11.77 -2.00
C ALA A 260 0.48 13.30 -1.99
N PRO A 261 -0.74 13.86 -2.10
CA PRO A 261 -0.92 15.32 -2.01
C PRO A 261 -0.45 15.91 -0.68
N ALA A 262 -0.77 15.25 0.43
CA ALA A 262 -0.37 15.68 1.77
C ALA A 262 1.16 15.56 1.95
N LEU A 263 1.76 14.50 1.42
CA LEU A 263 3.22 14.30 1.43
C LEU A 263 3.92 15.35 0.57
N THR A 264 3.42 15.65 -0.62
CA THR A 264 3.97 16.71 -1.49
C THR A 264 3.88 18.07 -0.82
N ALA A 265 2.76 18.39 -0.17
CA ALA A 265 2.62 19.61 0.61
C ALA A 265 3.68 19.67 1.72
N LEU A 266 3.82 18.62 2.53
CA LEU A 266 4.87 18.52 3.55
C LEU A 266 6.27 18.74 2.97
N LEU A 267 6.59 18.10 1.84
CA LEU A 267 7.91 18.20 1.19
C LEU A 267 8.21 19.57 0.59
N ARG A 268 7.19 20.40 0.33
CA ARG A 268 7.41 21.79 -0.13
C ARG A 268 7.79 22.73 1.04
N HIS A 269 7.39 22.43 2.27
CA HIS A 269 7.61 23.31 3.43
C HIS A 269 8.96 23.04 4.12
N ALA A 270 9.93 23.95 4.00
CA ALA A 270 11.30 23.77 4.50
C ALA A 270 11.41 23.54 6.03
N ALA A 271 10.68 24.32 6.83
CA ALA A 271 10.68 24.18 8.29
C ALA A 271 10.09 22.82 8.73
N GLU A 272 8.98 22.43 8.12
CA GLU A 272 8.33 21.14 8.37
C GLU A 272 9.17 19.96 7.86
N ARG A 273 9.90 20.12 6.74
CA ARG A 273 10.84 19.11 6.25
C ARG A 273 11.90 18.76 7.28
N ARG A 274 12.55 19.76 7.90
CA ARG A 274 13.58 19.51 8.91
C ARG A 274 13.02 18.77 10.12
N ARG A 275 11.89 19.26 10.66
CA ARG A 275 11.23 18.61 11.81
C ARG A 275 10.80 17.19 11.48
N THR A 276 10.24 16.97 10.31
CA THR A 276 9.74 15.67 9.87
C THR A 276 10.88 14.70 9.58
N ALA A 277 11.99 15.17 8.99
CA ALA A 277 13.20 14.38 8.84
C ALA A 277 13.78 13.94 10.19
N LEU A 278 13.82 14.85 11.18
CA LEU A 278 14.25 14.51 12.54
C LEU A 278 13.32 13.49 13.21
N LEU A 279 12.00 13.65 13.08
CA LEU A 279 11.03 12.69 13.61
C LEU A 279 11.14 11.33 12.92
N ALA A 280 11.29 11.29 11.59
CA ALA A 280 11.46 10.07 10.83
C ALA A 280 12.79 9.38 11.21
N ALA A 281 13.87 10.15 11.39
CA ALA A 281 15.14 9.63 11.87
C ALA A 281 15.05 9.10 13.30
N ALA A 282 14.35 9.81 14.20
CA ALA A 282 14.11 9.35 15.57
C ALA A 282 13.24 8.09 15.61
N ALA A 283 12.20 8.00 14.79
CA ALA A 283 11.36 6.82 14.67
C ALA A 283 12.12 5.63 14.08
N ALA A 284 12.94 5.85 13.05
CA ALA A 284 13.84 4.85 12.51
C ALA A 284 14.83 4.38 13.58
N ALA A 285 15.48 5.32 14.30
CA ALA A 285 16.41 5.00 15.38
C ALA A 285 15.73 4.25 16.54
N ALA A 286 14.50 4.61 16.92
CA ALA A 286 13.74 3.90 17.93
C ALA A 286 13.36 2.49 17.47
N ALA A 287 12.89 2.35 16.22
CA ALA A 287 12.57 1.06 15.62
C ALA A 287 13.81 0.14 15.52
N THR A 288 14.94 0.70 15.08
CA THR A 288 16.24 0.03 15.08
C THR A 288 16.69 -0.30 16.49
N GLY A 289 16.56 0.61 17.45
CA GLY A 289 16.93 0.41 18.85
C GLY A 289 16.14 -0.72 19.49
N ILE A 290 14.83 -0.79 19.23
CA ILE A 290 13.97 -1.91 19.62
C ILE A 290 14.47 -3.22 18.98
N GLN A 291 14.83 -3.23 17.70
CA GLN A 291 15.37 -4.43 17.05
C GLN A 291 16.77 -4.83 17.58
N CYS A 292 17.66 -3.88 17.83
CA CYS A 292 18.98 -4.14 18.38
C CYS A 292 18.92 -4.65 19.82
N ALA A 293 18.06 -4.04 20.67
CA ALA A 293 17.81 -4.53 22.03
C ALA A 293 17.33 -5.98 22.01
N ARG A 294 16.50 -6.37 21.02
CA ARG A 294 16.07 -7.76 20.84
C ARG A 294 17.20 -8.68 20.41
N ALA A 295 17.97 -8.30 19.41
CA ALA A 295 19.10 -9.09 18.92
C ALA A 295 20.12 -9.38 20.04
N LEU A 296 20.25 -8.47 21.01
CA LEU A 296 21.08 -8.63 22.19
C LEU A 296 20.42 -9.47 23.31
N SER A 297 19.07 -9.52 23.35
CA SER A 297 18.31 -10.28 24.36
C SER A 297 18.08 -11.76 24.01
N PHE A 298 18.22 -12.14 22.73
CA PHE A 298 18.09 -13.54 22.29
C PHE A 298 19.45 -14.26 22.43
N ASP A 299 19.59 -15.10 23.46
CA ASP A 299 20.78 -15.93 23.70
C ASP A 299 21.01 -16.88 22.49
N SER A 300 22.20 -16.82 21.90
CA SER A 300 22.58 -17.35 20.59
C SER A 300 22.77 -18.87 20.55
N ARG A 301 22.10 -19.64 21.42
CA ARG A 301 22.29 -21.10 21.52
C ARG A 301 21.55 -21.93 20.48
N GLY A 302 20.84 -21.31 19.53
CA GLY A 302 20.01 -22.06 18.57
C GLY A 302 19.90 -21.42 17.19
N GLY A 303 20.93 -21.57 16.36
CA GLY A 303 20.80 -21.49 14.90
C GLY A 303 21.19 -20.15 14.25
N ARG A 304 21.65 -20.25 13.00
CA ARG A 304 22.17 -19.15 12.15
C ARG A 304 21.18 -18.00 11.89
N LEU A 305 19.93 -18.11 12.33
CA LEU A 305 18.90 -17.05 12.25
C LEU A 305 18.96 -16.03 13.39
N GLY A 306 19.80 -16.26 14.42
CA GLY A 306 20.01 -15.37 15.56
C GLY A 306 21.20 -14.42 15.44
N GLN A 307 21.82 -14.29 14.25
CA GLN A 307 22.85 -13.28 14.06
C GLN A 307 22.18 -11.91 13.91
N GLY A 308 22.10 -11.14 14.99
CA GLY A 308 22.55 -9.74 15.14
C GLY A 308 22.30 -8.69 14.04
N VAL A 309 21.66 -9.00 12.92
CA VAL A 309 21.50 -8.09 11.80
C VAL A 309 20.25 -7.27 12.08
N ALA A 310 20.45 -5.99 12.36
CA ALA A 310 19.35 -5.04 12.46
C ALA A 310 18.44 -5.16 11.23
N ASP A 311 17.18 -5.56 11.44
CA ASP A 311 16.17 -5.64 10.39
C ASP A 311 15.82 -4.21 9.94
N TRP A 312 16.59 -3.70 8.98
CA TRP A 312 16.47 -2.34 8.45
C TRP A 312 15.12 -2.09 7.78
N TRP A 313 14.37 -3.14 7.43
CA TRP A 313 13.00 -3.02 6.96
C TRP A 313 12.10 -2.35 8.00
N VAL A 314 12.35 -2.60 9.28
CA VAL A 314 11.56 -2.10 10.40
C VAL A 314 11.86 -0.62 10.60
N ALA A 315 13.13 -0.23 10.44
CA ALA A 315 13.55 1.16 10.45
C ALA A 315 12.96 1.94 9.26
N ALA A 316 13.02 1.36 8.05
CA ALA A 316 12.42 1.93 6.86
C ALA A 316 10.90 2.08 7.00
N PHE A 317 10.23 1.07 7.55
CA PHE A 317 8.80 1.14 7.85
C PHE A 317 8.50 2.26 8.85
N GLY A 318 9.22 2.31 9.98
CA GLY A 318 9.04 3.35 11.00
C GLY A 318 9.22 4.77 10.45
N ALA A 319 10.22 4.97 9.59
CA ALA A 319 10.43 6.23 8.88
C ALA A 319 9.24 6.56 7.97
N LEU A 320 8.81 5.65 7.09
CA LEU A 320 7.70 5.86 6.16
C LEU A 320 6.38 6.13 6.89
N ALA A 321 6.07 5.34 7.91
CA ALA A 321 4.85 5.51 8.71
C ALA A 321 4.84 6.89 9.40
N THR A 322 5.97 7.33 9.95
CA THR A 322 6.11 8.65 10.58
C THR A 322 5.92 9.78 9.58
N LEU A 323 6.53 9.68 8.39
CA LEU A 323 6.34 10.64 7.30
C LEU A 323 4.85 10.75 6.91
N GLY A 324 4.17 9.61 6.78
CA GLY A 324 2.75 9.54 6.45
C GLY A 324 1.85 10.17 7.51
N VAL A 325 1.99 9.76 8.77
CA VAL A 325 1.19 10.29 9.88
C VAL A 325 1.43 11.80 10.04
N ARG A 326 2.67 12.27 9.89
CA ARG A 326 2.98 13.70 9.96
C ARG A 326 2.33 14.49 8.83
N ALA A 327 2.39 13.98 7.60
CA ALA A 327 1.73 14.59 6.46
C ALA A 327 0.21 14.70 6.65
N ILE A 328 -0.42 13.63 7.16
CA ILE A 328 -1.85 13.61 7.51
C ILE A 328 -2.17 14.67 8.56
N ALA A 329 -1.41 14.72 9.66
CA ALA A 329 -1.65 15.66 10.75
C ALA A 329 -1.58 17.13 10.30
N LEU A 330 -0.61 17.47 9.45
CA LEU A 330 -0.50 18.82 8.88
C LEU A 330 -1.65 19.15 7.94
N ALA A 331 -2.09 18.18 7.13
CA ALA A 331 -3.20 18.37 6.21
C ALA A 331 -4.55 18.55 6.94
N GLU A 332 -4.74 17.94 8.11
CA GLU A 332 -5.90 18.18 8.98
C GLU A 332 -5.82 19.57 9.64
N ALA A 333 -4.65 19.96 10.16
CA ALA A 333 -4.45 21.26 10.80
C ALA A 333 -4.66 22.43 9.84
N GLY A 334 -4.19 22.31 8.59
CA GLY A 334 -4.38 23.33 7.55
C GLY A 334 -5.81 23.42 7.02
N GLY A 335 -6.61 22.35 7.13
CA GLY A 335 -8.01 22.33 6.69
C GLY A 335 -8.98 22.98 7.67
N GLY A 336 -8.59 23.14 8.94
CA GLY A 336 -9.45 23.71 9.99
C GLY A 336 -9.58 25.23 9.99
N GLY A 337 -8.77 25.96 9.20
CA GLY A 337 -8.75 27.43 9.19
C GLY A 337 -9.70 28.11 8.20
N GLY A 338 -10.42 27.36 7.35
CA GLY A 338 -11.21 27.91 6.25
C GLY A 338 -12.73 27.99 6.46
N GLY A 339 -13.24 27.67 7.67
CA GLY A 339 -14.67 27.47 7.92
C GLY A 339 -15.37 28.51 8.81
N GLY A 340 -14.74 29.66 9.09
CA GLY A 340 -15.30 30.72 9.93
C GLY A 340 -15.48 32.02 9.16
N GLY A 341 -16.43 32.06 8.23
CA GLY A 341 -16.74 33.23 7.42
C GLY A 341 -18.10 33.07 6.76
N GLY A 342 -19.14 33.09 7.59
CA GLY A 342 -20.55 33.16 7.21
C GLY A 342 -21.29 33.87 8.32
#